data_AF-A0A9P0VNX2-F1
#
_entry.id   AF-A0A9P0VNX2-F1
#
_cell.length_a   1.000
_cell.length_b   1.000
_cell.length_c   1.000
_cell.angle_alpha   90.00
_cell.angle_beta   90.00
_cell.angle_gamma   90.00
#
_symmetry.space_group_name_H-M   'P 1'
#
loop_
_entity.id
_entity.type
_entity.pdbx_description
1 polymer ?
#
loop_
_entity_poly.entity_id
_entity_poly.type
_entity_poly.pdbx_seq_one_letter_code
_entity_poly.pdbx_strand_id
1 'polypeptide(L)'
;MSKRKATSSESNPNHDFCEFLEELSEYEKNVSRNIHKYNAYRKAASVLAQHPTRITSGDEAKKLKGIGEKIAKKIDEYLATGKLRKLENIHSDAKSMAINLLSRVSGIGPAKAQSLVDDGIMTIDDLKKHTDKLTHHQIIGLK
;
A
#
# COMPACT_ATOMS: atom_id res chain seq x y z
N MET A 1 -3.36 26.67 -10.11
CA MET A 1 -2.70 26.63 -8.79
C MET A 1 -2.53 25.18 -8.34
N SER A 2 -1.45 24.51 -8.71
CA SER A 2 -0.94 23.34 -7.97
C SER A 2 0.47 23.03 -8.45
N LYS A 3 1.45 23.82 -7.99
CA LYS A 3 2.86 23.48 -8.13
C LYS A 3 3.14 22.36 -7.11
N ARG A 4 3.02 21.10 -7.52
CA ARG A 4 3.70 20.01 -6.81
C ARG A 4 5.19 20.14 -7.11
N LYS A 5 5.87 20.98 -6.33
CA LYS A 5 7.33 20.99 -6.28
C LYS A 5 7.71 19.71 -5.54
N ALA A 6 7.99 18.64 -6.29
CA ALA A 6 8.75 17.51 -5.79
C ALA A 6 10.13 18.06 -5.44
N THR A 7 10.30 18.48 -4.19
CA THR A 7 11.62 18.72 -3.61
C THR A 7 12.27 17.35 -3.42
N SER A 8 13.14 17.02 -4.37
CA SER A 8 14.44 16.39 -4.12
C SER A 8 14.41 15.17 -3.20
N SER A 9 13.99 14.06 -3.79
CA SER A 9 14.30 12.69 -3.40
C SER A 9 15.80 12.39 -3.58
N GLU A 10 16.65 12.92 -2.73
CA GLU A 10 18.01 12.39 -2.50
C GLU A 10 18.15 12.15 -1.00
N SER A 11 17.95 10.89 -0.60
CA SER A 11 18.09 10.38 0.77
C SER A 11 17.12 10.94 1.82
N ASN A 12 15.81 10.75 1.63
CA ASN A 12 14.92 10.73 2.79
C ASN A 12 15.42 9.61 3.73
N PRO A 13 15.89 9.92 4.95
CA PRO A 13 16.47 8.93 5.85
C PRO A 13 15.47 7.88 6.32
N ASN A 14 14.17 8.11 6.09
CA ASN A 14 13.04 7.25 6.46
C ASN A 14 12.33 6.63 5.25
N HIS A 15 12.97 6.59 4.07
CA HIS A 15 12.34 6.08 2.84
C HIS A 15 11.83 4.63 2.99
N ASP A 16 12.61 3.81 3.67
CA ASP A 16 12.34 2.41 4.00
C ASP A 16 11.06 2.27 4.83
N PHE A 17 10.83 3.19 5.78
CA PHE A 17 9.58 3.23 6.53
C PHE A 17 8.40 3.65 5.67
N CYS A 18 8.60 4.65 4.79
CA CYS A 18 7.55 5.11 3.89
C CYS A 18 7.09 4.00 2.95
N GLU A 19 8.01 3.25 2.36
CA GLU A 19 7.73 2.18 1.41
C GLU A 19 6.84 1.10 2.01
N PHE A 20 7.23 0.54 3.16
CA PHE A 20 6.46 -0.51 3.81
C PHE A 20 5.09 0.01 4.31
N LEU A 21 5.02 1.28 4.76
CA LEU A 21 3.76 1.88 5.22
C LEU A 21 2.81 2.16 4.05
N GLU A 22 3.33 2.57 2.89
CA GLU A 22 2.55 2.74 1.67
C GLU A 22 1.98 1.40 1.21
N GLU A 23 2.79 0.34 1.20
CA GLU A 23 2.33 -1.00 0.86
C GLU A 23 1.24 -1.50 1.82
N LEU A 24 1.43 -1.34 3.13
CA LEU A 24 0.38 -1.64 4.12
C LEU A 24 -0.88 -0.81 3.89
N SER A 25 -0.75 0.44 3.45
CA SER A 25 -1.89 1.29 3.13
C SER A 25 -2.69 0.70 1.96
N GLU A 26 -2.01 0.33 0.87
CA GLU A 26 -2.63 -0.27 -0.30
C GLU A 26 -3.32 -1.57 0.05
N TYR A 27 -2.67 -2.42 0.85
CA TYR A 27 -3.27 -3.66 1.33
C TYR A 27 -4.56 -3.41 2.12
N GLU A 28 -4.56 -2.47 3.07
CA GLU A 28 -5.76 -2.21 3.87
C GLU A 28 -6.88 -1.57 3.03
N LYS A 29 -6.55 -0.86 1.95
CA LYS A 29 -7.54 -0.33 1.00
C LYS A 29 -8.09 -1.42 0.08
N ASN A 30 -7.22 -2.25 -0.48
CA ASN A 30 -7.54 -3.19 -1.56
C ASN A 30 -8.07 -4.52 -1.03
N VAL A 31 -7.52 -5.02 0.08
CA VAL A 31 -7.91 -6.29 0.70
C VAL A 31 -8.89 -6.06 1.85
N SER A 32 -8.48 -5.32 2.89
CA SER A 32 -9.35 -5.09 4.07
C SER A 32 -10.49 -4.09 3.83
N ARG A 33 -10.48 -3.36 2.70
CA ARG A 33 -11.44 -2.28 2.36
C ARG A 33 -11.60 -1.22 3.46
N ASN A 34 -10.56 -1.00 4.25
CA ASN A 34 -10.56 -0.14 5.42
C ASN A 34 -9.89 1.21 5.10
N ILE A 35 -10.72 2.16 4.63
CA ILE A 35 -10.28 3.49 4.21
C ILE A 35 -9.66 4.28 5.37
N HIS A 36 -10.15 4.09 6.60
CA HIS A 36 -9.59 4.78 7.78
C HIS A 36 -8.15 4.35 8.05
N LYS A 37 -7.87 3.04 7.97
CA LYS A 37 -6.52 2.50 8.11
C LYS A 37 -5.62 2.93 6.96
N TYR A 38 -6.11 2.88 5.72
CA TYR A 38 -5.40 3.38 4.55
C TYR A 38 -4.93 4.83 4.77
N ASN A 39 -5.84 5.72 5.18
CA ASN A 39 -5.51 7.11 5.44
C ASN A 39 -4.52 7.28 6.60
N ALA A 40 -4.61 6.45 7.64
CA ALA A 40 -3.67 6.48 8.77
C ALA A 40 -2.25 6.11 8.34
N TYR A 41 -2.08 5.01 7.60
CA TYR A 41 -0.76 4.59 7.10
C TYR A 41 -0.17 5.61 6.12
N ARG A 42 -0.97 6.12 5.19
CA ARG A 42 -0.52 7.13 4.24
C ARG A 42 -0.12 8.44 4.93
N LYS A 43 -0.85 8.84 5.97
CA LYS A 43 -0.51 10.01 6.78
C LYS A 43 0.79 9.79 7.54
N ALA A 44 1.00 8.61 8.11
CA ALA A 44 2.26 8.27 8.77
C ALA A 44 3.45 8.29 7.79
N ALA A 45 3.33 7.67 6.62
CA ALA A 45 4.35 7.73 5.57
C ALA A 45 4.67 9.17 5.15
N SER A 46 3.65 10.01 4.94
CA SER A 46 3.84 11.42 4.58
C SER A 46 4.56 12.22 5.65
N VAL A 47 4.28 11.94 6.93
CA VAL A 47 4.93 12.61 8.07
C VAL A 47 6.38 12.17 8.21
N LEU A 48 6.66 10.88 8.03
CA LEU A 48 8.03 10.33 8.04
C LEU A 48 8.86 10.84 6.86
N ALA A 49 8.25 11.00 5.70
CA ALA A 49 8.90 11.55 4.52
C ALA A 49 9.32 13.02 4.66
N GLN A 50 8.61 13.78 5.49
CA GLN A 50 8.94 15.17 5.79
C GLN A 50 9.90 15.30 6.97
N HIS A 51 10.17 14.21 7.69
CA HIS A 51 11.02 14.24 8.86
C HIS A 51 12.50 14.21 8.43
N PRO A 52 13.31 15.23 8.80
CA PRO A 52 14.67 15.39 8.29
C PRO A 52 15.68 14.40 8.89
N THR A 53 15.34 13.73 9.99
CA THR A 53 16.22 12.81 10.72
C THR A 53 15.71 11.37 10.63
N ARG A 54 16.64 10.40 10.62
CA ARG A 54 16.28 8.97 10.67
C ARG A 54 15.66 8.64 12.01
N ILE A 55 14.48 8.04 12.00
CA ILE A 55 13.85 7.57 13.23
C ILE A 55 14.61 6.35 13.75
N THR A 56 14.92 6.40 15.04
CA THR A 56 15.68 5.34 15.74
C THR A 56 14.81 4.48 16.64
N SER A 57 13.58 4.91 16.93
CA SER A 57 12.61 4.17 17.75
C SER A 57 11.17 4.50 17.39
N GLY A 58 10.26 3.58 17.64
CA GLY A 58 8.83 3.78 17.50
C GLY A 58 8.29 4.84 18.45
N ASP A 59 8.90 5.05 19.61
CA ASP A 59 8.53 6.14 20.52
C ASP A 59 8.84 7.52 19.94
N GLU A 60 9.95 7.67 19.23
CA GLU A 60 10.26 8.88 18.47
C GLU A 60 9.23 9.10 17.36
N ALA A 61 8.88 8.05 16.62
CA ALA A 61 7.81 8.12 15.62
C ALA A 61 6.46 8.51 16.24
N LYS A 62 6.11 7.97 17.41
CA LYS A 62 4.83 8.22 18.11
C LYS A 62 4.66 9.69 18.53
N LYS A 63 5.74 10.45 18.70
CA LYS A 63 5.68 11.90 18.95
C LYS A 63 5.14 12.68 17.74
N LEU A 64 5.24 12.11 16.54
CA LEU A 64 4.79 12.75 15.32
C LEU A 64 3.27 12.64 15.14
N LYS A 65 2.62 13.76 14.82
CA LYS A 65 1.16 13.84 14.67
C LYS A 65 0.68 13.02 13.47
N GLY A 66 0.06 11.88 13.76
CA GLY A 66 -0.44 10.94 12.74
C GLY A 66 0.11 9.53 12.90
N ILE A 67 1.09 9.33 13.78
CA ILE A 67 1.65 8.02 14.11
C ILE A 67 1.10 7.58 15.47
N GLY A 68 0.34 6.49 15.46
CA GLY A 68 -0.18 5.86 16.67
C GLY A 68 0.69 4.70 17.15
N GLU A 69 0.35 4.15 18.31
CA GLU A 69 1.10 3.04 18.94
C GLU A 69 1.26 1.82 18.03
N LYS A 70 0.26 1.50 17.19
CA LYS A 70 0.31 0.36 16.27
C LYS A 70 1.28 0.55 15.09
N ILE A 71 1.54 1.79 14.70
CA ILE A 71 2.48 2.15 13.63
C ILE A 71 3.89 2.23 14.23
N ALA A 72 4.02 2.88 15.39
CA ALA A 72 5.25 2.89 16.18
C ALA A 72 5.81 1.48 16.41
N LYS A 73 4.98 0.52 16.87
CA LYS A 73 5.39 -0.88 17.05
C LYS A 73 5.90 -1.55 15.76
N LYS A 74 5.40 -1.16 14.58
CA LYS A 74 5.88 -1.71 13.30
C LYS A 74 7.22 -1.13 12.90
N ILE A 75 7.41 0.17 13.18
CA ILE A 75 8.70 0.83 12.98
C ILE A 75 9.74 0.17 13.89
N ASP A 76 9.41 -0.09 15.16
CA ASP A 76 10.28 -0.85 16.08
C ASP A 76 10.58 -2.27 15.58
N GLU A 77 9.55 -3.01 15.13
CA GLU A 77 9.72 -4.36 14.57
C GLU A 77 10.67 -4.35 13.36
N TYR A 78 10.49 -3.38 12.45
CA TYR A 78 11.33 -3.21 11.27
C TYR A 78 12.75 -2.80 11.64
N LEU A 79 12.93 -1.90 12.62
CA LEU A 79 14.25 -1.51 13.13
C LEU A 79 14.99 -2.69 13.78
N ALA A 80 14.28 -3.56 14.49
CA ALA A 80 14.87 -4.71 15.18
C ALA A 80 15.19 -5.88 14.24
N THR A 81 14.35 -6.13 13.24
CA THR A 81 14.44 -7.34 12.40
C THR A 81 14.79 -7.08 10.94
N GLY A 82 14.70 -5.83 10.49
CA GLY A 82 14.83 -5.42 9.09
C GLY A 82 13.65 -5.85 8.20
N LYS A 83 12.62 -6.48 8.78
CA LYS A 83 11.47 -7.03 8.05
C LYS A 83 10.18 -6.79 8.84
N LEU A 84 9.04 -6.98 8.19
CA LEU A 84 7.75 -6.90 8.84
C LEU A 84 6.98 -8.20 8.61
N ARG A 85 6.72 -8.98 9.67
CA ARG A 85 6.01 -10.26 9.55
C ARG A 85 4.66 -10.11 8.87
N LYS A 86 3.99 -8.98 9.11
CA LYS A 86 2.69 -8.70 8.48
C LYS A 86 2.82 -8.57 6.96
N LEU A 87 3.88 -7.94 6.46
CA LEU A 87 4.11 -7.86 5.01
C LEU A 87 4.48 -9.21 4.43
N GLU A 88 5.33 -9.98 5.11
CA GLU A 88 5.67 -11.35 4.67
C GLU A 88 4.41 -12.23 4.53
N ASN A 89 3.47 -12.12 5.47
CA ASN A 89 2.19 -12.83 5.39
C ASN A 89 1.33 -12.34 4.21
N ILE A 90 1.33 -11.04 3.93
CA ILE A 90 0.60 -10.46 2.79
C ILE A 90 1.21 -10.93 1.46
N HIS A 91 2.53 -10.96 1.35
CA HIS A 91 3.24 -11.49 0.17
C HIS A 91 3.05 -13.00 0.01
N SER A 92 2.84 -13.73 1.11
CA SER A 92 2.59 -15.17 1.05
C SER A 92 1.16 -15.51 0.59
N ASP A 93 0.22 -14.57 0.72
CA ASP A 93 -1.16 -14.77 0.27
C ASP A 93 -1.34 -14.39 -1.20
N ALA A 94 -1.40 -15.41 -2.06
CA ALA A 94 -1.62 -15.27 -3.48
C ALA A 94 -2.91 -14.49 -3.81
N LYS A 95 -3.97 -14.61 -2.99
CA LYS A 95 -5.21 -13.87 -3.21
C LYS A 95 -5.00 -12.37 -2.98
N SER A 96 -4.35 -12.01 -1.89
CA SER A 96 -4.03 -10.62 -1.57
C SER A 96 -3.16 -9.97 -2.63
N MET A 97 -2.14 -10.67 -3.12
CA MET A 97 -1.31 -10.20 -4.23
C MET A 97 -2.11 -9.99 -5.51
N ALA A 98 -2.95 -10.96 -5.88
CA ALA A 98 -3.82 -10.84 -7.05
C ALA A 98 -4.75 -9.64 -6.92
N ILE A 99 -5.46 -9.49 -5.79
CA ILE A 99 -6.36 -8.35 -5.54
C ILE A 99 -5.64 -7.02 -5.72
N ASN A 100 -4.42 -6.88 -5.16
CA ASN A 100 -3.65 -5.64 -5.29
C ASN A 100 -3.26 -5.38 -6.74
N LEU A 101 -2.80 -6.42 -7.45
CA LEU A 101 -2.40 -6.35 -8.85
C LEU A 101 -3.58 -5.98 -9.77
N LEU A 102 -4.74 -6.62 -9.61
CA LEU A 102 -5.93 -6.29 -10.41
C LEU A 102 -6.46 -4.89 -10.10
N SER A 103 -6.37 -4.45 -8.83
CA SER A 103 -6.84 -3.12 -8.40
C SER A 103 -6.02 -1.96 -8.98
N ARG A 104 -4.88 -2.23 -9.62
CA ARG A 104 -4.07 -1.21 -10.35
C ARG A 104 -4.68 -0.85 -11.70
N VAL A 105 -5.51 -1.72 -12.28
CA VAL A 105 -6.18 -1.50 -13.55
C VAL A 105 -7.27 -0.45 -13.38
N SER A 106 -7.29 0.57 -14.25
CA SER A 106 -8.32 1.61 -14.19
C SER A 106 -9.72 1.01 -14.33
N GLY A 107 -10.61 1.34 -13.40
CA GLY A 107 -11.97 0.80 -13.35
C GLY A 107 -12.12 -0.52 -12.60
N ILE A 108 -11.03 -1.14 -12.13
CA ILE A 108 -11.07 -2.29 -11.23
C ILE A 108 -10.80 -1.79 -9.80
N GLY A 109 -11.86 -1.72 -9.01
CA GLY A 109 -11.75 -1.44 -7.58
C GLY A 109 -11.59 -2.71 -6.73
N PRO A 110 -11.35 -2.56 -5.42
CA PRO A 110 -11.19 -3.67 -4.46
C PRO A 110 -12.31 -4.72 -4.54
N ALA A 111 -13.56 -4.26 -4.71
CA ALA A 111 -14.73 -5.12 -4.81
C ALA A 111 -14.69 -6.04 -6.03
N LYS A 112 -14.34 -5.47 -7.19
CA LYS A 112 -14.29 -6.21 -8.45
C LYS A 112 -13.04 -7.09 -8.51
N ALA A 113 -11.91 -6.60 -8.00
CA ALA A 113 -10.69 -7.39 -7.87
C ALA A 113 -10.91 -8.66 -7.04
N GLN A 114 -11.59 -8.56 -5.90
CA GLN A 114 -11.95 -9.73 -5.09
C GLN A 114 -12.81 -10.72 -5.89
N SER A 115 -13.87 -10.24 -6.54
CA SER A 115 -14.75 -11.09 -7.35
C SER A 115 -14.02 -11.78 -8.51
N LEU A 116 -13.06 -11.12 -9.14
CA LEU A 116 -12.24 -11.71 -10.20
C LEU A 116 -11.32 -12.81 -9.64
N VAL A 117 -10.72 -12.57 -8.47
CA VAL A 117 -9.88 -13.57 -7.80
C VAL A 117 -10.69 -14.78 -7.34
N ASP A 118 -11.92 -14.57 -6.86
CA ASP A 118 -12.84 -15.65 -6.50
C ASP A 118 -13.27 -16.46 -7.74
N ASP A 119 -13.36 -15.81 -8.91
CA ASP A 119 -13.56 -16.43 -10.22
C ASP A 119 -12.31 -17.15 -10.77
N GLY A 120 -11.19 -17.14 -10.04
CA GLY A 120 -9.91 -17.76 -10.44
C GLY A 120 -9.03 -16.88 -11.34
N ILE A 121 -9.39 -15.63 -11.57
CA ILE A 121 -8.61 -14.68 -12.37
C ILE A 121 -7.62 -13.98 -11.44
N MET A 122 -6.36 -14.39 -11.49
CA MET A 122 -5.33 -13.89 -10.57
C MET A 122 -4.25 -13.05 -11.26
N THR A 123 -4.19 -13.06 -12.59
CA THR A 123 -3.15 -12.36 -13.37
C THR A 123 -3.73 -11.35 -14.38
N ILE A 124 -2.90 -10.44 -14.87
CA ILE A 124 -3.28 -9.49 -15.94
C ILE A 124 -3.61 -10.24 -17.23
N ASP A 125 -2.90 -11.32 -17.53
CA ASP A 125 -3.14 -12.13 -18.72
C ASP A 125 -4.47 -12.88 -18.64
N ASP A 126 -4.86 -13.37 -17.47
CA ASP A 126 -6.19 -13.97 -17.26
C ASP A 126 -7.29 -12.92 -17.46
N LEU A 127 -7.07 -11.70 -16.96
CA LEU A 127 -7.95 -10.55 -17.20
C LEU A 127 -8.13 -10.26 -18.70
N LYS A 128 -7.06 -10.32 -19.49
CA LYS A 128 -7.11 -10.13 -20.95
C LYS A 128 -7.83 -11.26 -21.68
N LYS A 129 -7.82 -12.49 -21.14
CA LYS A 129 -8.56 -13.62 -21.71
C LYS A 129 -10.04 -13.56 -21.37
N HIS A 130 -10.38 -12.95 -20.23
CA HIS A 130 -11.75 -12.83 -19.72
C HIS A 130 -12.33 -11.42 -19.89
N THR A 131 -12.12 -10.79 -21.06
CA THR A 131 -12.66 -9.45 -21.36
C THR A 131 -14.19 -9.42 -21.37
N ASP A 132 -14.85 -10.57 -21.53
CA ASP A 132 -16.30 -10.73 -21.43
C ASP A 132 -16.84 -10.36 -20.04
N LYS A 133 -16.04 -10.51 -18.98
CA LYS A 133 -16.41 -10.17 -17.60
C LYS A 133 -16.12 -8.71 -17.22
N LEU A 134 -15.62 -7.92 -18.17
CA LEU A 134 -15.12 -6.57 -17.96
C LEU A 134 -15.99 -5.51 -18.64
N THR A 135 -16.05 -4.33 -18.04
CA THR A 135 -16.71 -3.18 -18.63
C THR A 135 -15.81 -2.47 -19.65
N HIS A 136 -16.40 -1.65 -20.53
CA HIS A 136 -15.63 -0.87 -21.51
C HIS A 136 -14.51 -0.04 -20.87
N HIS A 137 -14.78 0.58 -19.72
CA HIS A 137 -13.78 1.35 -18.98
C HIS A 137 -12.63 0.48 -18.43
N GLN A 138 -12.93 -0.73 -17.97
CA GLN A 138 -11.92 -1.70 -17.50
C GLN A 138 -11.05 -2.23 -18.63
N ILE A 139 -11.65 -2.47 -19.80
CA ILE A 139 -10.93 -2.88 -21.01
C ILE A 139 -9.98 -1.77 -21.48
N ILE A 140 -10.40 -0.51 -21.41
CA ILE A 140 -9.50 0.64 -21.68
C ILE A 140 -8.36 0.69 -20.66
N GLY A 141 -8.65 0.46 -19.37
CA GLY A 141 -7.65 0.45 -18.32
C GLY A 141 -6.61 -0.68 -18.41
N LEU A 142 -6.87 -1.71 -19.23
CA LEU A 142 -5.98 -2.83 -19.51
C LEU A 142 -5.01 -2.59 -20.68
N LYS A 143 -5.28 -1.56 -21.49
CA LYS A 143 -4.52 -1.19 -22.69
C LYS A 143 -3.35 -0.27 -22.33
#